data_AF-A0A2P4Y4N4-F1
#
_entry.id   AF-A0A2P4Y4N4-F1
#
_cell.length_a   1.000
_cell.length_b   1.000
_cell.length_c   1.000
_cell.angle_alpha   90.00
_cell.angle_beta   90.00
_cell.angle_gamma   90.00
#
_symmetry.space_group_name_H-M   'P 1'
#
loop_
_entity.id
_entity.type
_entity.pdbx_description
1 polymer ?
#
loop_
_entity_poly.entity_id
_entity_poly.type
_entity_poly.pdbx_seq_one_letter_code
_entity_poly.pdbx_strand_id
1 'polypeptide(L)'
;MRSIPSFPIGHVAMKSVTVHAGRTPAQKYYPKVYAAIESGELDPSVLISHRLALEEVPEAYSRIAKKERGFLKVFVAPHEMRSKS
;
A
#
# COMPACT_ATOMS: atom_id res chain seq x y z
N MET A 1 -28.02 -9.48 16.40
CA MET A 1 -26.91 -8.54 16.66
C MET A 1 -25.68 -9.36 17.05
N ARG A 2 -24.65 -9.47 16.19
CA ARG A 2 -23.38 -10.14 16.60
C ARG A 2 -22.54 -9.12 17.35
N SER A 3 -22.20 -9.38 18.60
CA SER A 3 -21.26 -8.55 19.35
C SER A 3 -19.87 -8.70 18.73
N ILE A 4 -19.24 -7.57 18.43
CA ILE A 4 -17.82 -7.54 18.08
C ILE A 4 -17.07 -7.83 19.38
N PRO A 5 -16.17 -8.83 19.43
CA PRO A 5 -15.38 -9.09 20.63
C PRO A 5 -14.56 -7.84 20.97
N SER A 6 -14.51 -7.49 22.25
CA SER A 6 -13.71 -6.36 22.74
C SER A 6 -12.23 -6.60 22.45
N PHE A 7 -11.48 -5.52 22.23
CA PHE A 7 -10.04 -5.61 22.04
C PHE A 7 -9.39 -6.29 23.28
N PRO A 8 -8.60 -7.36 23.11
CA PRO A 8 -8.18 -8.23 24.22
C PRO A 8 -6.99 -7.64 25.00
N ILE A 9 -7.16 -6.45 25.59
CA ILE A 9 -6.10 -5.73 26.31
C ILE A 9 -5.49 -6.54 27.46
N GLY A 10 -6.29 -7.40 28.11
CA GLY A 10 -5.80 -8.31 29.15
C GLY A 10 -4.76 -9.30 28.63
N HIS A 11 -4.96 -9.85 27.43
CA HIS A 11 -3.98 -10.77 26.82
C HIS A 11 -2.70 -10.04 26.41
N VAL A 12 -2.82 -8.79 25.95
CA VAL A 12 -1.68 -7.93 25.65
C VAL A 12 -0.82 -7.72 26.90
N ALA A 13 -1.46 -7.41 28.04
CA ALA A 13 -0.77 -7.25 29.32
C ALA A 13 -0.12 -8.56 29.82
N MET A 14 -0.85 -9.68 29.79
CA MET A 14 -0.36 -10.99 30.24
C MET A 14 0.85 -11.49 29.45
N LYS A 15 0.94 -11.13 28.16
CA LYS A 15 2.03 -11.53 27.27
C LYS A 15 3.10 -10.46 27.10
N SER A 16 3.02 -9.36 27.85
CA SER A 16 3.94 -8.22 27.74
C SER A 16 4.10 -7.69 26.31
N VAL A 17 3.02 -7.71 25.52
CA VAL A 17 3.01 -7.22 24.14
C VAL A 17 2.85 -5.71 24.15
N THR A 18 3.65 -5.01 23.34
CA THR A 18 3.48 -3.57 23.12
C THR A 18 2.72 -3.30 21.83
N VAL A 19 1.71 -2.43 21.91
CA VAL A 19 0.91 -2.02 20.75
C VAL A 19 1.30 -0.58 20.37
N HIS A 20 1.86 -0.42 19.17
CA HIS A 20 2.08 0.89 18.56
C HIS A 20 0.98 1.15 17.54
N ALA A 21 0.24 2.25 17.71
CA ALA A 21 -0.85 2.64 16.81
C ALA A 21 -0.67 4.08 16.34
N GLY A 22 -1.18 4.39 15.15
CA GLY A 22 -1.12 5.72 14.55
C GLY A 22 -0.87 5.68 13.05
N ARG A 23 -0.88 6.86 12.43
CA ARG A 23 -0.45 6.99 11.03
C ARG A 23 1.07 6.87 10.96
N THR A 24 1.59 6.29 9.89
CA THR A 24 3.03 6.17 9.68
C THR A 24 3.66 7.57 9.56
N PRO A 25 4.67 7.94 10.37
CA PRO A 25 5.39 9.21 10.21
C PRO A 25 6.36 9.11 9.03
N ALA A 26 5.83 9.14 7.82
CA ALA A 26 6.58 8.81 6.59
C ALA A 26 7.85 9.66 6.42
N GLN A 27 7.77 10.97 6.69
CA GLN A 27 8.89 11.91 6.58
C GLN A 27 10.12 11.49 7.41
N LYS A 28 9.91 10.91 8.59
CA LYS A 28 10.99 10.41 9.45
C LYS A 28 11.82 9.31 8.76
N TYR A 29 11.19 8.52 7.90
CA TYR A 29 11.79 7.35 7.28
C TYR A 29 12.32 7.60 5.86
N TYR A 30 11.95 8.71 5.21
CA TYR A 30 12.38 9.01 3.85
C TYR A 30 13.90 8.91 3.64
N PRO A 31 14.79 9.49 4.48
CA PRO A 31 16.23 9.41 4.24
C PRO A 31 16.75 7.97 4.23
N LYS A 32 16.25 7.12 5.13
CA LYS A 32 16.62 5.71 5.21
C LYS A 32 16.11 4.92 4.01
N VAL A 33 14.86 5.16 3.61
CA VAL A 33 14.24 4.45 2.48
C VAL A 33 14.91 4.84 1.17
N TYR A 34 15.20 6.13 0.96
CA TYR A 34 15.90 6.57 -0.25
C TYR A 34 17.32 6.00 -0.33
N ALA A 35 18.08 6.03 0.77
CA ALA A 35 19.42 5.43 0.78
C ALA A 35 19.40 3.93 0.42
N ALA A 36 18.39 3.17 0.89
CA ALA A 36 18.23 1.76 0.55
C ALA A 36 17.83 1.53 -0.92
N ILE A 37 17.06 2.46 -1.51
CA ILE A 37 16.71 2.41 -2.95
C ILE A 37 17.95 2.74 -3.79
N GLU A 38 18.68 3.80 -3.45
CA GLU A 38 19.88 4.23 -4.17
C GLU A 38 21.01 3.21 -4.11
N SER A 39 21.17 2.52 -2.97
CA SER A 39 22.16 1.44 -2.82
C SER A 39 21.78 0.15 -3.55
N GLY A 40 20.53 0.03 -4.02
CA GLY A 40 19.99 -1.20 -4.62
C GLY A 40 19.59 -2.28 -3.60
N GLU A 41 19.64 -1.99 -2.30
CA GLU A 41 19.13 -2.89 -1.24
C GLU A 41 17.61 -3.12 -1.38
N LEU A 42 16.89 -2.11 -1.87
CA LEU A 42 15.44 -2.13 -2.03
C LEU A 42 15.03 -1.73 -3.46
N ASP A 43 14.41 -2.65 -4.20
CA ASP A 43 13.71 -2.34 -5.45
C ASP A 43 12.18 -2.29 -5.24
N PRO A 44 11.55 -1.09 -5.22
CA PRO A 44 10.11 -0.97 -5.05
C PRO A 44 9.31 -1.34 -6.31
N SER A 45 9.97 -1.47 -7.47
CA SER A 45 9.29 -1.71 -8.75
C SER A 45 8.58 -3.07 -8.79
N VAL A 46 9.07 -4.05 -8.01
CA VAL A 46 8.49 -5.39 -7.87
C VAL A 46 7.06 -5.38 -7.32
N LEU A 47 6.66 -4.30 -6.64
CA LEU A 47 5.30 -4.17 -6.11
C LEU A 47 4.29 -3.79 -7.19
N ILE A 48 4.72 -3.11 -8.26
CA ILE A 48 3.84 -2.56 -9.28
C ILE A 48 3.30 -3.71 -10.14
N SER A 49 2.00 -3.96 -10.05
CA SER A 49 1.36 -5.02 -10.83
C SER A 49 0.88 -4.55 -12.21
N HIS A 50 0.47 -3.28 -12.34
CA HIS A 50 0.02 -2.71 -13.61
C HIS A 50 0.51 -1.27 -13.76
N ARG A 51 0.77 -0.86 -15.02
CA ARG A 51 1.01 0.52 -15.41
C ARG A 51 -0.13 0.96 -16.33
N LEU A 52 -0.72 2.13 -16.07
CA LEU A 52 -1.91 2.61 -16.78
C LEU A 52 -1.77 4.09 -17.15
N ALA A 53 -2.50 4.50 -18.19
CA ALA A 53 -2.74 5.89 -18.52
C ALA A 53 -3.69 6.54 -17.51
N LEU A 54 -3.74 7.88 -17.51
CA LEU A 54 -4.59 8.64 -16.56
C LEU A 54 -6.08 8.37 -16.79
N GLU A 55 -6.48 8.14 -18.04
CA GLU A 55 -7.87 7.90 -18.43
C GLU A 55 -8.40 6.55 -17.92
N GLU A 56 -7.52 5.59 -17.65
CA GLU A 56 -7.86 4.23 -17.18
C GLU A 56 -8.05 4.16 -15.66
N VAL A 57 -7.76 5.25 -14.93
CA VAL A 57 -7.84 5.32 -13.47
C VAL A 57 -9.23 4.94 -12.90
N PRO A 58 -10.37 5.42 -13.45
CA PRO A 58 -11.69 5.06 -12.91
C PRO A 58 -11.98 3.55 -12.96
N GLU A 59 -11.56 2.90 -14.05
CA GLU A 59 -11.68 1.44 -14.19
C GLU A 59 -10.78 0.72 -13.18
N ALA A 60 -9.53 1.16 -13.06
CA ALA A 60 -8.57 0.59 -12.11
C ALA A 60 -9.10 0.64 -10.67
N TYR A 61 -9.68 1.77 -10.24
CA TYR A 61 -10.32 1.89 -8.93
C TYR A 61 -11.48 0.89 -8.77
N SER A 62 -12.29 0.69 -9.80
CA SER A 62 -13.41 -0.24 -9.78
C SER A 62 -12.95 -1.69 -9.64
N ARG A 63 -11.88 -2.09 -10.34
CA ARG A 63 -11.29 -3.44 -10.26
C ARG A 63 -10.64 -3.70 -8.90
N ILE A 64 -9.89 -2.73 -8.36
CA ILE A 64 -9.29 -2.81 -7.02
C ILE A 64 -10.38 -2.93 -5.95
N ALA A 65 -11.45 -2.13 -6.04
CA ALA A 65 -12.57 -2.19 -5.10
C ALA A 65 -13.26 -3.57 -5.10
N LYS A 66 -13.35 -4.22 -6.26
CA LYS A 66 -13.85 -5.60 -6.42
C LYS A 66 -12.86 -6.68 -5.99
N LYS A 67 -11.64 -6.30 -5.57
CA LYS A 67 -10.54 -7.22 -5.22
C LYS A 67 -10.24 -8.23 -6.34
N GLU A 68 -10.28 -7.76 -7.57
CA GLU A 68 -9.95 -8.58 -8.73
C GLU A 68 -8.52 -9.13 -8.62
N ARG A 69 -8.34 -10.41 -8.96
CA ARG A 69 -7.00 -11.04 -8.87
C ARG A 69 -6.01 -10.31 -9.78
N GLY A 70 -4.82 -10.03 -9.26
CA GLY A 70 -3.74 -9.36 -10.00
C GLY A 70 -3.72 -7.82 -9.88
N PHE A 71 -4.83 -7.20 -9.47
CA PHE A 71 -4.89 -5.75 -9.24
C PHE A 71 -4.49 -5.39 -7.80
N LEU A 72 -3.17 -5.36 -7.56
CA LEU A 72 -2.54 -5.09 -6.24
C LEU A 72 -2.06 -3.63 -6.11
N LYS A 73 -1.14 -3.21 -6.98
CA LYS A 73 -0.55 -1.86 -6.95
C LYS A 73 -0.43 -1.34 -8.37
N VAL A 74 -1.20 -0.31 -8.67
CA VAL A 74 -1.23 0.33 -9.99
C VAL A 74 -0.34 1.56 -9.97
N PHE A 75 0.49 1.71 -11.00
CA PHE A 75 1.26 2.91 -11.28
C PHE A 75 0.60 3.68 -12.42
N VAL A 76 0.25 4.95 -12.18
CA VAL A 76 -0.35 5.82 -13.20
C VAL A 76 0.76 6.63 -13.84
N ALA A 77 0.94 6.49 -15.14
CA ALA A 77 2.03 7.10 -15.92
C ALA A 77 1.46 8.13 -16.92
N PRO A 78 1.03 9.32 -16.45
CA PRO A 78 0.20 10.25 -17.22
C PRO A 78 0.89 10.86 -18.46
N HIS A 79 2.22 10.87 -18.50
CA HIS A 79 3.01 11.45 -19.60
C HIS A 79 3.65 10.38 -20.51
N GLU A 80 3.65 9.13 -20.09
CA GLU A 80 4.30 8.01 -20.81
C GLU A 80 3.27 7.16 -21.54
N MET A 81 2.05 7.08 -21.01
CA MET A 81 0.96 6.29 -21.55
C MET A 81 -0.19 7.22 -21.92
N ARG A 82 -0.54 7.25 -23.21
CA ARG A 82 -1.75 7.90 -23.71
C ARG A 82 -2.66 6.81 -24.24
N SER A 83 -3.94 6.83 -23.85
CA SER A 83 -4.92 5.89 -24.41
C SER A 83 -4.86 5.94 -25.94
N LYS A 84 -4.72 4.78 -26.59
CA LYS A 84 -4.85 4.69 -28.05
C LYS A 84 -6.29 5.05 -28.39
N SER A 85 -6.46 6.24 -28.96
CA SER A 85 -7.71 6.65 -29.59
C SER A 85 -8.02 5.78 -30.80
#